data_AF-A0AAD9TQ24-F1
#
_entry.id   AF-A0AAD9TQ24-F1
#
_cell.length_a   1.000
_cell.length_b   1.000
_cell.length_c   1.000
_cell.angle_alpha   90.00
_cell.angle_beta   90.00
_cell.angle_gamma   90.00
#
_symmetry.space_group_name_H-M   'P 1'
#
loop_
_entity.id
_entity.type
_entity.pdbx_description
1 polymer ?
#
loop_
_entity_poly.entity_id
_entity_poly.type
_entity_poly.pdbx_seq_one_letter_code
_entity_poly.pdbx_strand_id
1 'polypeptide(L)'
;MTFKPWRVSKYRKILERLSHYEVINPAVNGSVHCFPGAVVGLKQNSRRFLNENEMVDSMEELGFQVVVIRPKRMSNLDKFAKVVNRCSVMAEAQGAGLTNEVFLPDGAVVVQVVPLALDWVASNYFGAPASEMRLNYLEYKIEPKESSLWETYDENDSVITDPASVISKGYSAFREVYLNAQNIKINVGRFRETLVQAMKLIDR
;
A
#
# COMPACT_ATOMS: atom_id res chain seq x y z
N MET A 1 -2.88 20.88 10.25
CA MET A 1 -4.34 21.09 10.13
C MET A 1 -5.04 19.88 10.73
N THR A 2 -5.92 20.09 11.71
CA THR A 2 -6.62 19.08 12.50
C THR A 2 -7.66 18.32 11.67
N PHE A 3 -7.90 17.04 11.97
CA PHE A 3 -9.09 16.30 11.51
C PHE A 3 -10.32 17.17 11.68
N LYS A 4 -11.12 17.30 10.63
CA LYS A 4 -12.38 18.04 10.70
C LYS A 4 -13.55 17.06 10.53
N PRO A 5 -14.15 16.60 11.65
CA PRO A 5 -15.29 15.65 11.65
C PRO A 5 -16.46 16.04 10.74
N TRP A 6 -16.61 17.34 10.43
CA TRP A 6 -17.64 17.81 9.50
C TRP A 6 -17.44 17.29 8.07
N ARG A 7 -16.22 16.93 7.63
CA ARG A 7 -15.99 16.37 6.28
C ARG A 7 -16.57 14.96 6.12
N VAL A 8 -16.40 14.09 7.12
CA VAL A 8 -17.07 12.78 7.18
C VAL A 8 -18.59 12.97 7.21
N SER A 9 -19.06 13.99 7.94
CA SER A 9 -20.49 14.36 7.94
C SER A 9 -20.99 14.90 6.60
N LYS A 10 -20.15 15.64 5.86
CA LYS A 10 -20.47 16.25 4.57
C LYS A 10 -20.69 15.20 3.49
N TYR A 11 -19.81 14.19 3.44
CA TYR A 11 -19.87 13.13 2.43
C TYR A 11 -20.54 11.85 2.93
N ARG A 12 -21.05 11.84 4.17
CA ARG A 12 -21.71 10.70 4.81
C ARG A 12 -22.77 10.08 3.91
N LYS A 13 -23.68 10.89 3.39
CA LYS A 13 -24.77 10.45 2.51
C LYS A 13 -24.30 9.82 1.19
N ILE A 14 -23.10 10.16 0.73
CA ILE A 14 -22.50 9.58 -0.48
C ILE A 14 -21.83 8.26 -0.11
N LEU A 15 -21.06 8.23 0.97
CA LEU A 15 -20.40 7.02 1.48
C LEU A 15 -21.42 5.94 1.91
N GLU A 16 -22.51 6.32 2.58
CA GLU A 16 -23.66 5.47 2.95
C GLU A 16 -24.42 4.93 1.72
N ARG A 17 -24.27 5.55 0.55
CA ARG A 17 -24.91 5.12 -0.71
C ARG A 17 -23.99 4.29 -1.60
N LEU A 18 -22.68 4.39 -1.43
CA LEU A 18 -21.68 3.63 -2.17
C LEU A 18 -21.32 2.30 -1.49
N SER A 19 -21.70 2.16 -0.22
CA SER A 19 -21.43 1.00 0.63
C SER A 19 -22.71 0.64 1.37
N HIS A 20 -23.11 -0.63 1.32
CA HIS A 20 -24.19 -1.15 2.17
C HIS A 20 -23.80 -1.27 3.66
N TYR A 21 -22.57 -0.88 4.01
CA TYR A 21 -21.99 -0.97 5.34
C TYR A 21 -21.89 0.42 6.00
N GLU A 22 -22.07 0.45 7.33
CA GLU A 22 -21.96 1.67 8.12
C GLU A 22 -20.59 2.33 7.95
N VAL A 23 -20.59 3.66 7.88
CA VAL A 23 -19.35 4.45 7.87
C VAL A 23 -18.68 4.27 9.24
N ILE A 24 -17.58 3.52 9.25
CA ILE A 24 -16.78 3.30 10.46
C ILE A 24 -16.22 4.65 10.90
N ASN A 25 -16.54 5.04 12.13
CA ASN A 25 -15.99 6.23 12.77
C ASN A 25 -14.81 5.82 13.67
N PRO A 26 -13.56 5.99 13.21
CA PRO A 26 -12.39 5.59 13.99
C PRO A 26 -12.23 6.39 15.31
N ALA A 27 -12.97 7.50 15.49
CA ALA A 27 -12.95 8.27 16.73
C ALA A 27 -13.80 7.67 17.87
N VAL A 28 -14.62 6.63 17.61
CA VAL A 28 -15.57 6.08 18.60
C VAL A 28 -14.94 4.97 19.45
N ASN A 29 -13.88 4.32 18.97
CA ASN A 29 -13.14 3.29 19.73
C ASN A 29 -11.67 3.67 19.86
N GLY A 30 -11.34 4.43 20.90
CA GLY A 30 -9.98 4.84 21.24
C GLY A 30 -9.12 3.76 21.93
N SER A 31 -9.56 2.49 21.94
CA SER A 31 -8.73 1.39 22.47
C SER A 31 -7.70 0.96 21.42
N VAL A 32 -6.64 1.75 21.26
CA VAL A 32 -5.43 1.34 20.55
C VAL A 32 -4.78 0.26 21.40
N HIS A 33 -4.91 -1.00 21.00
CA HIS A 33 -4.07 -2.04 21.60
C HIS A 33 -2.66 -1.82 21.06
N CYS A 34 -1.78 -1.29 21.91
CA CYS A 34 -0.40 -0.87 21.61
C CYS A 34 0.51 -2.04 21.21
N PHE A 35 0.21 -2.70 20.09
CA PHE A 35 1.11 -3.61 19.41
C PHE A 35 1.26 -3.14 17.97
N PRO A 36 2.48 -3.08 17.40
CA PRO A 36 2.69 -2.74 16.01
C PRO A 36 2.14 -3.87 15.12
N GLY A 37 0.83 -3.82 14.84
CA GLY A 37 0.19 -4.70 13.87
C GLY A 37 0.46 -4.19 12.46
N ALA A 38 0.93 -5.06 11.57
CA ALA A 38 1.17 -4.75 10.18
C ALA A 38 0.28 -5.57 9.25
N VAL A 39 -0.27 -4.93 8.22
CA VAL A 39 -0.99 -5.63 7.14
C VAL A 39 -0.13 -5.68 5.89
N VAL A 40 0.00 -6.86 5.30
CA VAL A 40 0.55 -7.04 3.95
C VAL A 40 -0.60 -7.37 3.02
N GLY A 41 -0.92 -6.44 2.12
CA GLY A 41 -2.05 -6.57 1.18
C GLY A 41 -1.62 -7.19 -0.16
N LEU A 42 -2.32 -8.25 -0.60
CA LEU A 42 -2.18 -8.81 -1.95
C LEU A 42 -3.46 -8.64 -2.78
N LYS A 43 -3.29 -8.19 -4.02
CA LYS A 43 -4.32 -8.29 -5.07
C LYS A 43 -3.98 -9.44 -6.04
N GLN A 44 -4.87 -10.44 -6.17
CA GLN A 44 -4.62 -11.63 -7.01
C GLN A 44 -4.62 -11.37 -8.53
N ASN A 45 -5.03 -10.21 -9.04
CA ASN A 45 -5.33 -10.02 -10.47
C ASN A 45 -4.53 -8.92 -11.18
N SER A 46 -3.47 -8.36 -10.58
CA SER A 46 -2.63 -7.37 -11.30
C SER A 46 -1.14 -7.44 -10.96
N ARG A 47 -0.78 -7.61 -9.68
CA ARG A 47 0.63 -7.62 -9.26
C ARG A 47 0.83 -8.42 -7.99
N ARG A 48 1.85 -9.26 -7.96
CA ARG A 48 2.16 -10.13 -6.81
C ARG A 48 3.59 -9.88 -6.33
N PHE A 49 3.77 -10.00 -5.03
CA PHE A 49 5.08 -10.21 -4.44
C PHE A 49 5.51 -11.66 -4.66
N LEU A 50 6.68 -11.86 -5.25
CA LEU A 50 7.22 -13.18 -5.57
C LEU A 50 7.85 -13.85 -4.34
N ASN A 51 8.25 -13.06 -3.35
CA ASN A 51 8.83 -13.51 -2.08
C ASN A 51 8.07 -12.97 -0.85
N GLU A 52 6.73 -13.02 -0.88
CA GLU A 52 5.88 -12.55 0.22
C GLU A 52 6.25 -13.18 1.57
N ASN A 53 6.51 -14.49 1.61
CA ASN A 53 6.85 -15.17 2.86
C ASN A 53 8.10 -14.57 3.50
N GLU A 54 9.15 -14.30 2.70
CA GLU A 54 10.38 -13.68 3.21
C GLU A 54 10.13 -12.25 3.74
N MET A 55 9.21 -11.51 3.12
CA MET A 55 8.81 -10.20 3.62
C MET A 55 8.09 -10.31 4.97
N VAL A 56 7.15 -11.26 5.08
CA VAL A 56 6.41 -11.53 6.32
C VAL A 56 7.37 -11.94 7.44
N ASP A 57 8.27 -12.88 7.16
CA ASP A 57 9.28 -13.35 8.11
C ASP A 57 10.13 -12.16 8.61
N SER A 58 10.60 -11.29 7.71
CA SER A 58 11.38 -10.11 8.10
C SER A 58 10.61 -9.11 8.95
N MET A 59 9.30 -8.95 8.69
CA MET A 59 8.41 -8.11 9.49
C MET A 59 8.18 -8.71 10.88
N GLU A 60 7.95 -10.02 10.97
CA GLU A 60 7.80 -10.72 12.25
C GLU A 60 9.11 -10.67 13.08
N GLU A 61 10.26 -10.80 12.44
CA GLU A 61 11.58 -10.63 13.07
C GLU A 61 11.85 -9.19 13.57
N LEU A 62 11.17 -8.19 12.99
CA LEU A 62 11.19 -6.80 13.50
C LEU A 62 10.23 -6.60 14.68
N GLY A 63 9.42 -7.60 15.02
CA GLY A 63 8.43 -7.56 16.09
C GLY A 63 7.04 -7.12 15.65
N PHE A 64 6.76 -7.05 14.35
CA PHE A 64 5.39 -6.81 13.87
C PHE A 64 4.53 -8.06 14.03
N GLN A 65 3.26 -7.87 14.42
CA GLN A 65 2.25 -8.90 14.22
C GLN A 65 1.68 -8.76 12.80
N VAL A 66 1.97 -9.72 11.92
CA VAL A 66 1.64 -9.60 10.49
C VAL A 66 0.30 -10.25 10.16
N VAL A 67 -0.54 -9.52 9.41
CA VAL A 67 -1.78 -10.04 8.83
C VAL A 67 -1.70 -9.94 7.31
N VAL A 68 -1.62 -11.09 6.63
CA VAL A 68 -1.69 -11.14 5.17
C VAL A 68 -3.14 -11.12 4.71
N ILE A 69 -3.51 -10.13 3.90
CA ILE A 69 -4.85 -10.01 3.35
C ILE A 69 -4.89 -10.58 1.93
N ARG A 70 -5.72 -11.60 1.76
CA ARG A 70 -6.03 -12.25 0.47
C ARG A 70 -7.43 -11.82 -0.02
N PRO A 71 -7.73 -11.86 -1.33
CA PRO A 71 -9.02 -11.41 -1.88
C PRO A 71 -10.26 -12.03 -1.25
N LYS A 72 -10.21 -13.30 -0.84
CA LYS A 72 -11.32 -13.96 -0.13
C LYS A 72 -11.63 -13.32 1.24
N ARG A 73 -10.65 -12.68 1.89
CA ARG A 73 -10.86 -11.89 3.11
C ARG A 73 -11.36 -10.47 2.83
N MET A 74 -11.15 -9.94 1.61
CA MET A 74 -11.66 -8.64 1.18
C MET A 74 -13.15 -8.67 0.81
N SER A 75 -13.76 -9.85 0.64
CA SER A 75 -15.18 -9.95 0.24
C SER A 75 -16.18 -9.62 1.35
N ASN A 76 -15.72 -9.42 2.60
CA ASN A 76 -16.54 -8.97 3.71
C ASN A 76 -15.94 -7.69 4.29
N LEU A 77 -16.54 -6.55 3.94
CA LEU A 77 -15.99 -5.23 4.25
C LEU A 77 -15.91 -4.97 5.76
N ASP A 78 -16.91 -5.37 6.54
CA ASP A 78 -16.92 -5.17 7.99
C ASP A 78 -15.77 -5.90 8.68
N LYS A 79 -15.56 -7.17 8.31
CA LYS A 79 -14.45 -7.97 8.86
C LYS A 79 -13.12 -7.41 8.42
N PHE A 80 -13.01 -6.99 7.17
CA PHE A 80 -11.80 -6.40 6.61
C PHE A 80 -11.45 -5.09 7.33
N ALA A 81 -12.40 -4.16 7.45
CA ALA A 81 -12.16 -2.87 8.08
C ALA A 81 -11.85 -3.01 9.58
N LYS A 82 -12.48 -3.96 10.30
CA LYS A 82 -12.12 -4.27 11.69
C LYS A 82 -10.67 -4.78 11.84
N VAL A 83 -10.15 -5.48 10.84
CA VAL A 83 -8.76 -5.93 10.82
C VAL A 83 -7.83 -4.75 10.56
N VAL A 84 -8.06 -4.00 9.47
CA VAL A 84 -7.19 -2.88 9.07
C VAL A 84 -7.18 -1.76 10.12
N ASN A 85 -8.32 -1.47 10.76
CA ASN A 85 -8.42 -0.44 11.81
C ASN A 85 -7.57 -0.75 13.07
N ARG A 86 -7.10 -1.99 13.22
CA ARG A 86 -6.23 -2.41 14.32
C ARG A 86 -4.75 -2.41 13.96
N CYS A 87 -4.40 -2.00 12.73
CA CYS A 87 -3.03 -2.05 12.24
C CYS A 87 -2.42 -0.65 12.23
N SER A 88 -1.20 -0.56 12.73
CA SER A 88 -0.41 0.68 12.77
C SER A 88 0.42 0.85 11.50
N VAL A 89 0.66 -0.24 10.75
CA VAL A 89 1.37 -0.23 9.48
C VAL A 89 0.60 -1.01 8.42
N MET A 90 0.56 -0.49 7.20
CA MET A 90 0.07 -1.18 6.01
C MET A 90 1.16 -1.15 4.94
N ALA A 91 1.60 -2.32 4.48
CA ALA A 91 2.57 -2.47 3.40
C ALA A 91 1.90 -3.08 2.17
N GLU A 92 1.94 -2.37 1.05
CA GLU A 92 1.25 -2.82 -0.18
C GLU A 92 2.00 -2.46 -1.45
N ALA A 93 1.86 -3.31 -2.48
CA ALA A 93 2.30 -2.97 -3.83
C ALA A 93 1.33 -1.98 -4.49
N GLN A 94 1.87 -1.01 -5.22
CA GLN A 94 1.13 -0.05 -6.04
C GLN A 94 -0.06 -0.71 -6.78
N GLY A 95 -1.28 -0.29 -6.41
CA GLY A 95 -2.51 -0.85 -6.91
C GLY A 95 -3.74 -0.41 -6.11
N ALA A 96 -4.90 -0.96 -6.43
CA ALA A 96 -6.18 -0.64 -5.79
C ALA A 96 -6.31 -1.12 -4.33
N GLY A 97 -5.26 -1.70 -3.73
CA GLY A 97 -5.27 -2.08 -2.32
C GLY A 97 -5.18 -0.86 -1.41
N LEU A 98 -4.42 0.17 -1.83
CA LEU A 98 -4.17 1.35 -1.01
C LEU A 98 -5.42 2.21 -0.80
N THR A 99 -6.49 2.00 -1.56
CA THR A 99 -7.80 2.57 -1.22
C THR A 99 -8.33 2.10 0.13
N ASN A 100 -7.74 1.04 0.71
CA ASN A 100 -8.06 0.55 2.03
C ASN A 100 -7.36 1.30 3.16
N GLU A 101 -6.42 2.19 2.85
CA GLU A 101 -5.77 3.05 3.85
C GLU A 101 -6.80 3.92 4.60
N VAL A 102 -7.98 4.14 4.01
CA VAL A 102 -9.11 4.86 4.62
C VAL A 102 -9.60 4.23 5.92
N PHE A 103 -9.32 2.93 6.14
CA PHE A 103 -9.71 2.20 7.34
C PHE A 103 -8.64 2.22 8.43
N LEU A 104 -7.42 2.69 8.12
CA LEU A 104 -6.35 2.80 9.09
C LEU A 104 -6.65 3.87 10.15
N PRO A 105 -6.17 3.68 11.39
CA PRO A 105 -6.29 4.68 12.43
C PRO A 105 -5.39 5.90 12.14
N ASP A 106 -5.72 7.02 12.80
CA ASP A 106 -4.93 8.26 12.75
C ASP A 106 -3.47 7.99 13.15
N GLY A 107 -2.51 8.57 12.43
CA GLY A 107 -1.09 8.38 12.68
C GLY A 107 -0.49 7.05 12.19
N ALA A 108 -1.29 6.11 11.67
CA ALA A 108 -0.77 4.87 11.08
C ALA A 108 0.13 5.17 9.85
N VAL A 109 0.99 4.20 9.51
CA VAL A 109 1.96 4.31 8.42
C VAL A 109 1.53 3.46 7.23
N VAL A 110 1.47 4.08 6.05
CA VAL A 110 1.35 3.40 4.76
C VAL A 110 2.74 3.30 4.14
N VAL A 111 3.19 2.07 3.90
CA VAL A 111 4.39 1.75 3.13
C VAL A 111 3.97 1.27 1.75
N GLN A 112 4.12 2.14 0.75
CA GLN A 112 3.82 1.79 -0.63
C GLN A 112 5.08 1.27 -1.32
N VAL A 113 5.03 0.04 -1.82
CA VAL A 113 6.01 -0.47 -2.78
C VAL A 113 5.68 0.10 -4.16
N VAL A 114 6.58 0.92 -4.68
CA VAL A 114 6.45 1.64 -5.96
C VAL A 114 7.23 0.89 -7.05
N PRO A 115 6.54 0.33 -8.07
CA PRO A 115 7.18 -0.32 -9.20
C PRO A 115 7.86 0.66 -10.16
N LEU A 116 8.66 0.13 -11.09
CA LEU A 116 9.28 0.94 -12.15
C LEU A 116 8.22 1.72 -12.93
N ALA A 117 8.54 2.98 -13.23
CA ALA A 117 7.75 3.91 -14.03
C ALA A 117 6.41 4.35 -13.39
N LEU A 118 6.19 4.07 -12.11
CA LEU A 118 4.94 4.41 -11.41
C LEU A 118 5.11 5.51 -10.34
N ASP A 119 6.27 6.14 -10.20
CA ASP A 119 6.56 7.19 -9.21
C ASP A 119 5.51 8.29 -9.16
N TRP A 120 5.16 8.87 -10.31
CA TRP A 120 4.18 9.95 -10.35
C TRP A 120 2.79 9.46 -9.93
N VAL A 121 2.42 8.24 -10.31
CA VAL A 121 1.13 7.64 -9.94
C VAL A 121 1.09 7.37 -8.44
N ALA A 122 2.18 6.84 -7.88
CA ALA A 122 2.37 6.59 -6.45
C ALA A 122 2.12 7.85 -5.62
N SER A 123 2.88 8.92 -5.89
CA SER A 123 2.82 10.12 -5.05
C SER A 123 1.50 10.89 -5.19
N ASN A 124 0.91 10.97 -6.39
CA ASN A 124 -0.32 11.76 -6.61
C ASN A 124 -1.60 11.05 -6.17
N TYR A 125 -1.69 9.72 -6.32
CA TYR A 125 -2.92 8.99 -6.00
C TYR A 125 -3.02 8.52 -4.55
N PHE A 126 -1.89 8.37 -3.85
CA PHE A 126 -1.88 7.76 -2.52
C PHE A 126 -1.10 8.59 -1.50
N GLY A 127 0.07 9.14 -1.84
CA GLY A 127 0.85 9.96 -0.89
C GLY A 127 0.12 11.23 -0.42
N ALA A 128 -0.45 11.98 -1.36
CA ALA A 128 -1.23 13.18 -1.02
C ALA A 128 -2.52 12.84 -0.24
N PRO A 129 -3.36 11.88 -0.66
CA PRO A 129 -4.52 11.45 0.13
C PRO A 129 -4.18 10.92 1.53
N ALA A 130 -3.14 10.08 1.67
CA ALA A 130 -2.69 9.58 2.97
C ALA A 130 -2.37 10.72 3.94
N SER A 131 -1.67 11.75 3.45
CA SER A 131 -1.35 12.95 4.23
C SER A 131 -2.60 13.72 4.66
N GLU A 132 -3.61 13.86 3.78
CA GLU A 132 -4.90 14.47 4.14
C GLU A 132 -5.67 13.67 5.21
N MET A 133 -5.46 12.35 5.24
CA MET A 133 -6.03 11.45 6.24
C MET A 133 -5.25 11.41 7.56
N ARG A 134 -4.15 12.17 7.67
CA ARG A 134 -3.19 12.16 8.80
C ARG A 134 -2.50 10.80 9.00
N LEU A 135 -2.32 10.08 7.91
CA LEU A 135 -1.45 8.93 7.86
C LEU A 135 -0.02 9.40 7.58
N ASN A 136 0.94 8.65 8.10
CA ASN A 136 2.33 8.74 7.67
C ASN A 136 2.49 7.94 6.36
N TYR A 137 3.31 8.43 5.44
CA TYR A 137 3.48 7.81 4.13
C TYR A 137 4.95 7.59 3.80
N LEU A 138 5.30 6.34 3.45
CA LEU A 138 6.64 5.94 3.04
C LEU A 138 6.58 5.24 1.68
N GLU A 139 7.50 5.61 0.79
CA GLU A 139 7.66 4.95 -0.51
C GLU A 139 8.87 4.01 -0.46
N TYR A 140 8.65 2.73 -0.77
CA TYR A 140 9.69 1.78 -1.11
C TYR A 140 9.79 1.67 -2.62
N LYS A 141 10.71 2.41 -3.23
CA LYS A 141 10.93 2.37 -4.68
C LYS A 141 11.80 1.17 -5.03
N ILE A 142 11.29 0.30 -5.90
CA ILE A 142 12.04 -0.88 -6.32
C ILE A 142 13.20 -0.48 -7.24
N GLU A 143 14.28 -1.23 -7.16
CA GLU A 143 15.32 -1.24 -8.19
C GLU A 143 14.91 -2.11 -9.38
N PRO A 144 15.50 -1.91 -10.57
CA PRO A 144 15.22 -2.73 -11.73
C PRO A 144 15.30 -4.25 -11.47
N LYS A 145 16.29 -4.69 -10.70
CA LYS A 145 16.52 -6.11 -10.36
C LYS A 145 15.44 -6.73 -9.48
N GLU A 146 14.62 -5.92 -8.82
CA GLU A 146 13.48 -6.38 -8.02
C GLU A 146 12.21 -6.53 -8.86
N SER A 147 12.22 -6.07 -10.12
CA SER A 147 11.12 -6.21 -11.07
C SER A 147 11.25 -7.50 -11.87
N SER A 148 10.14 -8.22 -12.07
CA SER A 148 10.14 -9.39 -12.99
C SER A 148 10.45 -9.01 -14.44
N LEU A 149 10.36 -7.72 -14.79
CA LEU A 149 10.78 -7.23 -16.10
C LEU A 149 12.29 -7.43 -16.34
N TRP A 150 13.10 -7.48 -15.28
CA TRP A 150 14.54 -7.76 -15.36
C TRP A 150 14.86 -9.16 -15.92
N GLU A 151 13.95 -10.12 -15.75
CA GLU A 151 14.10 -11.47 -16.31
C GLU A 151 13.52 -11.58 -17.73
N THR A 152 12.71 -10.59 -18.14
CA THR A 152 11.98 -10.59 -19.42
C THR A 152 12.67 -9.76 -20.49
N TYR A 153 13.31 -8.66 -20.10
CA TYR A 153 13.94 -7.69 -20.99
C TYR A 153 15.45 -7.65 -20.73
N ASP A 154 16.22 -7.36 -21.78
CA ASP A 154 17.64 -7.10 -21.64
C ASP A 154 17.91 -5.91 -20.72
N GLU A 155 19.03 -5.92 -20.01
CA GLU A 155 19.42 -4.86 -19.06
C GLU A 155 19.53 -3.48 -19.71
N ASN A 156 19.80 -3.45 -21.03
CA ASN A 156 19.92 -2.24 -21.84
C ASN A 156 18.61 -1.88 -22.58
N ASP A 157 17.54 -2.66 -22.42
CA ASP A 157 16.25 -2.35 -23.04
C ASP A 157 15.70 -1.05 -22.47
N SER A 158 15.06 -0.25 -23.33
CA SER A 158 14.31 0.95 -22.96
C SER A 158 13.28 0.73 -21.86
N VAL A 159 12.69 -0.47 -21.74
CA VAL A 159 11.77 -0.82 -20.65
C VAL A 159 12.44 -0.69 -19.27
N ILE A 160 13.74 -0.96 -19.20
CA ILE A 160 14.54 -0.92 -17.98
C ILE A 160 15.23 0.44 -17.83
N THR A 161 15.85 0.94 -18.90
CA THR A 161 16.76 2.09 -18.87
C THR A 161 16.10 3.43 -19.16
N ASP A 162 15.01 3.45 -19.93
CA ASP A 162 14.29 4.67 -20.31
C ASP A 162 12.75 4.45 -20.32
N PRO A 163 12.13 4.33 -19.13
CA PRO A 163 10.68 4.18 -19.04
C PRO A 163 9.88 5.33 -19.66
N ALA A 164 10.45 6.53 -19.76
CA ALA A 164 9.80 7.68 -20.37
C ALA A 164 9.55 7.44 -21.87
N SER A 165 10.49 6.80 -22.57
CA SER A 165 10.29 6.39 -23.97
C SER A 165 9.10 5.44 -24.14
N VAL A 166 8.88 4.51 -23.22
CA VAL A 166 7.74 3.59 -23.26
C VAL A 166 6.44 4.32 -22.96
N ILE A 167 6.43 5.22 -21.97
CA ILE A 167 5.27 6.08 -21.65
C ILE A 167 4.89 6.95 -22.85
N SER A 168 5.88 7.47 -23.59
CA SER A 168 5.64 8.31 -24.78
C SER A 168 4.91 7.58 -25.92
N LYS A 169 4.99 6.24 -25.96
CA LYS A 169 4.24 5.40 -26.92
C LYS A 169 2.74 5.29 -26.58
N GLY A 170 2.32 5.89 -25.46
CA GLY A 170 0.92 6.00 -25.05
C GLY A 170 0.52 5.04 -23.94
N TYR A 171 -0.69 5.28 -23.39
CA TYR A 171 -1.20 4.57 -22.22
C TYR A 171 -1.27 3.04 -22.40
N SER A 172 -1.58 2.54 -23.59
CA SER A 172 -1.65 1.09 -23.84
C SER A 172 -0.29 0.41 -23.65
N ALA A 173 0.79 0.99 -24.19
CA ALA A 173 2.13 0.45 -24.02
C ALA A 173 2.58 0.48 -22.55
N PHE A 174 2.35 1.61 -21.88
CA PHE A 174 2.60 1.75 -20.44
C PHE A 174 1.83 0.72 -19.60
N ARG A 175 0.54 0.54 -19.89
CA ARG A 175 -0.33 -0.39 -19.14
C ARG A 175 0.14 -1.83 -19.29
N GLU A 176 0.44 -2.26 -20.51
CA GLU A 176 0.87 -3.64 -20.74
C GLU A 176 2.18 -3.94 -20.01
N VAL A 177 3.19 -3.09 -20.16
CA VAL A 177 4.51 -3.32 -19.58
C VAL A 177 4.51 -3.09 -18.07
N TYR A 178 4.12 -1.90 -17.62
CA TYR A 178 4.35 -1.50 -16.24
C TYR A 178 3.19 -1.79 -15.32
N LEU A 179 1.93 -1.84 -15.79
CA LEU A 179 0.77 -2.13 -14.94
C LEU A 179 0.43 -3.63 -14.87
N ASN A 180 0.45 -4.33 -16.01
CA ASN A 180 -0.03 -5.71 -16.11
C ASN A 180 1.08 -6.77 -16.01
N ALA A 181 2.25 -6.54 -16.64
CA ALA A 181 3.29 -7.57 -16.77
C ALA A 181 4.32 -7.60 -15.63
N GLN A 182 4.30 -6.61 -14.74
CA GLN A 182 5.36 -6.40 -13.75
C GLN A 182 4.97 -6.96 -12.37
N ASN A 183 5.60 -8.06 -11.96
CA ASN A 183 5.62 -8.56 -10.58
C ASN A 183 6.88 -8.10 -9.85
N ILE A 184 6.92 -8.28 -8.53
CA ILE A 184 8.00 -7.73 -7.69
C ILE A 184 8.60 -8.82 -6.80
N LYS A 185 9.92 -8.96 -6.82
CA LYS A 185 10.70 -9.71 -5.84
C LYS A 185 11.48 -8.71 -4.99
N ILE A 186 11.01 -8.48 -3.77
CA ILE A 186 11.54 -7.45 -2.88
C ILE A 186 12.94 -7.81 -2.39
N ASN A 187 13.83 -6.84 -2.37
CA ASN A 187 15.06 -6.88 -1.58
C ASN A 187 14.71 -6.69 -0.10
N VAL A 188 14.66 -7.80 0.63
CA VAL A 188 14.24 -7.83 2.04
C VAL A 188 15.11 -6.94 2.93
N GLY A 189 16.42 -6.82 2.65
CA GLY A 189 17.31 -5.95 3.41
C GLY A 189 16.93 -4.47 3.31
N ARG A 190 16.75 -3.97 2.09
CA ARG A 190 16.30 -2.58 1.84
C ARG A 190 14.87 -2.34 2.36
N PHE A 191 14.00 -3.33 2.20
CA PHE A 191 12.62 -3.24 2.71
C PHE A 191 12.60 -3.16 4.24
N ARG A 192 13.44 -3.94 4.92
CA ARG A 192 13.62 -3.89 6.38
C ARG A 192 14.03 -2.50 6.86
N GLU A 193 14.91 -1.80 6.15
CA GLU A 193 15.28 -0.42 6.48
C GLU A 193 14.07 0.53 6.43
N THR A 194 13.17 0.32 5.46
CA THR A 194 11.92 1.10 5.35
C THR A 194 10.95 0.78 6.49
N LEU A 195 10.84 -0.49 6.88
CA LEU A 195 10.03 -0.91 8.01
C LEU A 195 10.54 -0.32 9.34
N VAL A 196 11.86 -0.24 9.53
CA VAL A 196 12.46 0.43 10.70
C VAL A 196 12.10 1.92 10.73
N GLN A 197 12.00 2.59 9.57
CA GLN A 197 11.49 3.97 9.51
C GLN A 197 10.01 4.02 9.90
N ALA A 198 9.19 3.06 9.45
CA ALA A 198 7.79 2.97 9.83
C ALA A 198 7.61 2.81 11.35
N MET A 199 8.43 1.96 12.00
CA MET A 199 8.40 1.79 13.47
C MET A 199 8.63 3.12 14.21
N LYS A 200 9.61 3.91 13.77
CA LYS A 200 9.91 5.22 14.38
C LYS A 200 8.77 6.25 14.25
N LEU A 201 7.85 6.03 13.32
CA LEU A 201 6.69 6.91 13.10
C LEU A 201 5.49 6.52 13.95
N ILE A 202 5.38 5.24 14.35
CA ILE A 202 4.29 4.75 15.22
C ILE A 202 4.63 4.79 16.72
N ASP A 203 5.91 4.80 17.10
CA ASP A 203 6.37 4.89 18.50
C ASP A 203 6.37 6.33 19.05
N ARG A 204 5.53 7.23 18.50
CA ARG A 204 5.49 8.66 18.84
C ARG A 204 4.32 9.03 19.77
#